data_AF-R6WUE2-F1
#
_entry.id   AF-R6WUE2-F1
#
_cell.length_a   1.000
_cell.length_b   1.000
_cell.length_c   1.000
_cell.angle_alpha   90.00
_cell.angle_beta   90.00
_cell.angle_gamma   90.00
#
_symmetry.space_group_name_H-M   'P 1'
#
loop_
_entity.id
_entity.type
_entity.pdbx_description
1 polymer ?
#
loop_
_entity_poly.entity_id
_entity_poly.type
_entity_poly.pdbx_seq_one_letter_code
_entity_poly.pdbx_strand_id
1 'polypeptide(L)'
;MGIVTWFQENILSNTLMIVFLIAVIGYLVGSIKICGIELGTAGILLVALVFGHFGFEIPDLVRELGLICFVTSVGFIAGPKFFRNFKLNATSYILLGVIIIAAGALTCVGVITLLGVPDDISVGMMAGALTSTPGLAAALDATGSEAASVGYGIAYPFGVVGVVLFVQLIPKLLKTDMAAERAKFEAASNVGEEEFKKTKKEELFYADSMGFFPFSLAIILGIVLAKIQIPLPGGAVFSLGTSGGPLIAGLILGHFGKIGKLSVKVEKHVLECLREFGLALFLIGAGVQAGAGFVEILKEQGLLLFVYGALMTLIPMLLGYVFASKVLKLSLFNTLGSICGGMTSTPALGTLIRVTETDDVASAYAATYPVALVFVVLACQFIGIFL
;
A
#
# COMPACT_ATOMS: atom_id res chain seq x y z
N MET A 1 42.87 15.88 3.45
CA MET A 1 41.40 15.69 3.49
C MET A 1 40.85 16.45 4.68
N GLY A 2 39.89 17.36 4.46
CA GLY A 2 39.18 17.99 5.58
C GLY A 2 38.23 16.99 6.23
N ILE A 3 37.93 17.15 7.52
CA ILE A 3 36.95 16.31 8.24
C ILE A 3 35.61 16.27 7.51
N VAL A 4 35.18 17.39 6.91
CA VAL A 4 33.94 17.50 6.14
C VAL A 4 33.98 16.66 4.87
N THR A 5 35.09 16.72 4.11
CA THR A 5 35.28 15.93 2.88
C THR A 5 35.36 14.44 3.18
N TRP A 6 36.08 14.07 4.25
CA TRP A 6 36.13 12.69 4.71
C TRP A 6 34.75 12.16 5.14
N PHE A 7 33.96 12.98 5.84
CA PHE A 7 32.60 12.61 6.27
C PHE A 7 31.64 12.43 5.09
N GLN A 8 31.69 13.34 4.11
CA GLN A 8 30.91 13.24 2.89
C GLN A 8 31.29 11.99 2.07
N GLU A 9 32.58 11.73 1.87
CA GLU A 9 33.06 10.64 1.02
C GLU A 9 32.94 9.25 1.66
N ASN A 10 33.03 9.13 2.99
CA ASN A 10 33.08 7.83 3.67
C ASN A 10 31.80 7.47 4.44
N ILE A 11 31.03 8.45 4.90
CA ILE A 11 29.83 8.20 5.72
C ILE A 11 28.56 8.43 4.90
N LEU A 12 28.48 9.52 4.14
CA LEU A 12 27.30 9.81 3.31
C LEU A 12 27.26 9.03 1.99
N SER A 13 28.35 8.37 1.59
CA SER A 13 28.35 7.42 0.47
C SER A 13 27.81 6.03 0.84
N ASN A 14 27.67 5.75 2.14
CA ASN A 14 27.20 4.46 2.62
C ASN A 14 25.67 4.39 2.58
N THR A 15 25.13 3.55 1.71
CA THR A 15 23.67 3.33 1.57
C THR A 15 23.00 2.95 2.90
N LEU A 16 23.62 2.11 3.73
CA LEU A 16 23.03 1.71 5.02
C LEU A 16 22.94 2.91 5.96
N MET A 17 23.97 3.75 5.98
CA MET A 17 23.95 4.99 6.76
C MET A 17 22.80 5.90 6.31
N ILE A 18 22.62 6.11 5.00
CA ILE A 18 21.53 6.91 4.47
C ILE A 18 20.17 6.32 4.86
N VAL A 19 19.97 5.01 4.67
CA VAL A 19 18.73 4.31 5.03
C VAL A 19 18.37 4.54 6.49
N PHE A 20 19.31 4.31 7.41
CA PHE A 20 19.04 4.48 8.84
C PHE A 20 18.95 5.95 9.26
N LEU A 21 19.64 6.87 8.59
CA LEU A 21 19.51 8.31 8.83
C LEU A 21 18.13 8.81 8.43
N ILE A 22 17.65 8.43 7.24
CA ILE A 22 16.29 8.72 6.78
C ILE A 22 15.28 8.12 7.76
N ALA A 23 15.49 6.88 8.22
CA ALA A 23 14.61 6.26 9.21
C ALA A 23 14.54 7.07 10.51
N VAL A 24 15.70 7.43 11.10
CA VAL A 24 15.77 8.19 12.35
C VAL A 24 15.08 9.55 12.23
N ILE A 25 15.43 10.34 11.21
CA ILE A 25 14.84 11.66 10.99
C ILE A 25 13.35 11.51 10.63
N GLY A 26 13.02 10.53 9.81
CA GLY A 26 11.67 10.22 9.37
C GLY A 26 10.72 9.85 10.51
N TYR A 27 11.17 9.02 11.45
CA TYR A 27 10.41 8.71 12.66
C TYR A 27 10.26 9.93 13.57
N LEU A 28 11.32 10.75 13.72
CA LEU A 28 11.23 12.00 14.49
C LEU A 28 10.19 12.95 13.89
N VAL A 29 10.29 13.25 12.58
CA VAL A 29 9.32 14.08 11.85
C VAL A 29 7.92 13.48 11.91
N GLY A 30 7.81 12.17 11.72
CA GLY A 30 6.56 11.44 11.74
C GLY A 30 5.84 11.44 13.08
N SER A 31 6.59 11.54 14.18
CA SER A 31 6.08 11.59 15.55
C SER A 31 5.59 12.99 15.98
N ILE A 32 5.85 14.03 15.18
CA ILE A 32 5.40 15.38 15.49
C ILE A 32 3.87 15.44 15.40
N LYS A 33 3.22 15.75 16.52
CA LYS A 33 1.77 15.90 16.61
C LYS A 33 1.36 17.34 16.32
N ILE A 34 0.61 17.54 15.23
CA ILE A 34 -0.01 18.82 14.90
C ILE A 34 -1.52 18.63 14.96
N CYS A 35 -2.22 19.37 15.83
CA CYS A 35 -3.66 19.22 16.05
C CYS A 35 -4.10 17.77 16.34
N GLY A 36 -3.25 17.01 17.05
CA GLY A 36 -3.45 15.61 17.39
C GLY A 36 -3.29 14.63 16.22
N ILE A 37 -2.89 15.09 15.03
CA ILE A 37 -2.56 14.26 13.86
C ILE A 37 -1.04 14.08 13.84
N GLU A 38 -0.59 12.87 13.60
CA GLU A 38 0.83 12.55 13.39
C GLU A 38 0.95 11.75 12.09
N LEU A 39 2.04 11.92 11.35
CA LEU A 39 2.24 11.16 10.10
C LEU A 39 2.66 9.72 10.37
N GLY A 40 3.17 9.43 11.58
CA GLY A 40 3.70 8.12 11.93
C GLY A 40 4.83 7.70 10.99
N THR A 41 4.79 6.46 10.51
CA THR A 41 5.79 5.94 9.57
C THR A 41 5.79 6.70 8.23
N ALA A 42 4.69 7.35 7.84
CA ALA A 42 4.64 8.17 6.62
C ALA A 42 5.58 9.38 6.66
N GLY A 43 6.04 9.82 7.84
CA GLY A 43 7.08 10.85 7.96
C GLY A 43 8.41 10.41 7.32
N ILE A 44 8.68 9.11 7.28
CA ILE A 44 9.85 8.53 6.61
C ILE A 44 9.81 8.81 5.11
N LEU A 45 8.64 8.73 4.48
CA LEU A 45 8.48 9.05 3.05
C LEU A 45 8.87 10.50 2.75
N LEU A 46 8.41 11.44 3.59
CA LEU A 46 8.69 12.86 3.38
C LEU A 46 10.18 13.17 3.49
N VAL A 47 10.85 12.59 4.49
CA VAL A 47 12.30 12.73 4.64
C VAL A 47 13.02 12.05 3.48
N ALA A 48 12.60 10.85 3.09
CA ALA A 48 13.17 10.12 1.96
C ALA A 48 13.05 10.91 0.65
N LEU A 49 11.92 11.60 0.42
CA LEU A 49 11.72 12.48 -0.74
C LEU A 49 12.74 13.63 -0.76
N VAL A 50 13.00 14.25 0.39
CA VAL A 50 14.03 15.29 0.51
C VAL A 50 15.42 14.72 0.17
N PHE A 51 15.75 13.54 0.67
CA PHE A 51 17.02 12.89 0.33
C PHE A 51 17.12 12.55 -1.16
N GLY A 52 16.06 12.02 -1.76
CA GLY A 52 15.99 11.78 -3.21
C GLY A 52 16.19 13.06 -4.02
N HIS A 53 15.60 14.17 -3.58
CA HIS A 53 15.81 15.47 -4.23
C HIS A 53 17.28 15.92 -4.19
N PHE A 54 18.01 15.63 -3.12
CA PHE A 54 19.44 15.92 -3.03
C PHE A 54 20.33 14.91 -3.78
N GLY A 55 19.74 14.01 -4.57
CA GLY A 55 20.46 13.06 -5.43
C GLY A 55 21.00 11.84 -4.69
N PHE A 56 20.51 11.55 -3.48
CA PHE A 56 20.81 10.27 -2.85
C PHE A 56 20.07 9.14 -3.57
N GLU A 57 20.75 8.02 -3.77
CA GLU A 57 20.17 6.84 -4.38
C GLU A 57 20.18 5.66 -3.40
N ILE A 58 19.09 4.90 -3.42
CA ILE A 58 18.96 3.68 -2.62
C ILE A 58 18.60 2.54 -3.58
N PRO A 59 19.29 1.39 -3.51
CA PRO A 59 18.98 0.24 -4.34
C PRO A 59 17.52 -0.19 -4.20
N ASP A 60 16.89 -0.53 -5.33
CA ASP A 60 15.51 -1.04 -5.37
C ASP A 60 15.26 -2.21 -4.42
N LEU A 61 16.29 -3.02 -4.17
CA LEU A 61 16.25 -4.12 -3.22
C LEU A 61 15.75 -3.69 -1.83
N VAL A 62 16.10 -2.50 -1.34
CA VAL A 62 15.65 -2.02 -0.01
C VAL A 62 14.13 -1.79 -0.02
N ARG A 63 13.63 -1.17 -1.08
CA ARG A 63 12.20 -0.92 -1.29
C ARG A 63 11.43 -2.23 -1.41
N GLU A 64 11.91 -3.14 -2.24
CA GLU A 64 11.28 -4.44 -2.52
C GLU A 64 11.28 -5.36 -1.30
N LEU A 65 12.41 -5.43 -0.58
CA LEU A 65 12.52 -6.16 0.68
C LEU A 65 11.56 -5.59 1.73
N GLY A 66 11.48 -4.26 1.84
CA GLY A 66 10.54 -3.60 2.72
C GLY A 66 9.09 -3.95 2.40
N LEU A 67 8.71 -3.81 1.13
CA LEU A 67 7.36 -4.07 0.66
C LEU A 67 6.94 -5.52 0.90
N ILE A 68 7.81 -6.48 0.53
CA ILE A 68 7.49 -7.90 0.65
C ILE A 68 7.36 -8.33 2.12
N CYS A 69 8.24 -7.83 3.00
CA CYS A 69 8.12 -8.09 4.44
C CYS A 69 6.81 -7.52 4.99
N PHE A 70 6.46 -6.28 4.63
CA PHE A 70 5.22 -5.65 5.07
C PHE A 70 3.99 -6.43 4.60
N VAL A 71 3.85 -6.67 3.30
CA VAL A 71 2.62 -7.27 2.74
C VAL A 71 2.45 -8.73 3.14
N THR A 72 3.54 -9.49 3.29
CA THR A 72 3.47 -10.86 3.80
C THR A 72 3.01 -10.88 5.26
N SER A 73 3.53 -9.98 6.10
CA SER A 73 3.06 -9.86 7.49
C SER A 73 1.58 -9.52 7.57
N VAL A 74 1.13 -8.54 6.77
CA VAL A 74 -0.29 -8.18 6.66
C VAL A 74 -1.13 -9.38 6.23
N GLY A 75 -0.66 -10.16 5.25
CA GLY A 75 -1.33 -11.37 4.79
C GLY A 75 -1.52 -12.39 5.90
N PHE A 76 -0.46 -12.74 6.65
CA PHE A 76 -0.58 -13.67 7.77
C PHE A 76 -1.55 -13.19 8.85
N ILE A 77 -1.48 -11.91 9.20
CA ILE A 77 -2.34 -11.33 10.25
C ILE A 77 -3.81 -11.34 9.81
N ALA A 78 -4.09 -11.00 8.55
CA ALA A 78 -5.45 -10.97 8.02
C ALA A 78 -6.03 -12.36 7.70
N GLY A 79 -5.20 -13.34 7.38
CA GLY A 79 -5.58 -14.68 6.89
C GLY A 79 -6.68 -15.38 7.69
N PRO A 80 -6.58 -15.49 9.03
CA PRO A 80 -7.58 -16.18 9.85
C PRO A 80 -9.02 -15.64 9.68
N LYS A 81 -9.17 -14.33 9.48
CA LYS A 81 -10.48 -13.66 9.38
C LYS A 81 -10.89 -13.33 7.94
N PHE A 82 -9.92 -13.28 7.03
CA PHE A 82 -10.09 -12.84 5.65
C PHE A 82 -11.17 -13.60 4.89
N PHE A 83 -11.06 -14.93 4.75
CA PHE A 83 -11.96 -15.70 3.87
C PHE A 83 -13.42 -15.66 4.34
N ARG A 84 -13.66 -15.65 5.65
CA ARG A 84 -15.01 -15.48 6.20
C ARG A 84 -15.55 -14.08 5.89
N ASN A 85 -14.77 -13.04 6.18
CA ASN A 85 -15.18 -11.66 5.92
C ASN A 85 -15.40 -11.42 4.43
N PHE A 86 -14.52 -11.96 3.58
CA PHE A 86 -14.66 -11.92 2.12
C PHE A 86 -15.97 -12.58 1.69
N LYS A 87 -16.31 -13.77 2.17
CA LYS A 87 -17.58 -14.44 1.80
C LYS A 87 -18.82 -13.62 2.18
N LEU A 88 -18.79 -12.87 3.29
CA LEU A 88 -19.90 -12.05 3.74
C LEU A 88 -20.05 -10.75 2.95
N ASN A 89 -18.92 -10.12 2.57
CA ASN A 89 -18.88 -8.76 2.02
C ASN A 89 -18.22 -8.67 0.63
N ALA A 90 -18.04 -9.80 -0.08
CA ALA A 90 -17.31 -9.87 -1.35
C ALA A 90 -17.82 -8.85 -2.37
N THR A 91 -19.13 -8.77 -2.55
CA THR A 91 -19.74 -7.82 -3.49
C THR A 91 -19.39 -6.38 -3.13
N SER A 92 -19.44 -6.03 -1.84
CA SER A 92 -19.06 -4.70 -1.35
C SER A 92 -17.60 -4.37 -1.66
N TYR A 93 -16.68 -5.32 -1.43
CA TYR A 93 -15.24 -5.13 -1.72
C TYR A 93 -14.94 -5.01 -3.20
N ILE A 94 -15.57 -5.83 -4.04
CA ILE A 94 -15.40 -5.77 -5.49
C ILE A 94 -15.93 -4.43 -6.02
N LEU A 95 -17.14 -4.03 -5.63
CA LEU A 95 -17.72 -2.76 -6.07
C LEU A 95 -16.88 -1.56 -5.62
N LEU A 96 -16.32 -1.58 -4.41
CA LEU A 96 -15.45 -0.51 -3.93
C LEU A 96 -14.16 -0.41 -4.73
N GLY A 97 -13.49 -1.54 -4.99
CA GLY A 97 -12.31 -1.56 -5.86
C GLY A 97 -12.60 -0.96 -7.23
N VAL A 98 -13.70 -1.40 -7.87
CA VAL A 98 -14.11 -0.89 -9.18
C VAL A 98 -14.41 0.60 -9.15
N ILE A 99 -15.20 1.09 -8.18
CA ILE A 99 -15.64 2.49 -8.13
C ILE A 99 -14.48 3.44 -7.83
N ILE A 100 -13.57 3.06 -6.94
CA ILE A 100 -12.39 3.87 -6.62
C ILE A 100 -11.52 4.00 -7.86
N ILE A 101 -11.24 2.91 -8.56
CA ILE A 101 -10.44 2.96 -9.78
C ILE A 101 -11.17 3.70 -10.90
N ALA A 102 -12.46 3.45 -11.11
CA ALA A 102 -13.24 4.16 -12.12
C ALA A 102 -13.27 5.66 -11.86
N ALA A 103 -13.41 6.10 -10.61
CA ALA A 103 -13.32 7.51 -10.25
C ALA A 103 -11.93 8.11 -10.53
N GLY A 104 -10.85 7.36 -10.26
CA GLY A 104 -9.48 7.77 -10.60
C GLY A 104 -9.27 7.88 -12.10
N ALA A 105 -9.73 6.89 -12.86
CA ALA A 105 -9.70 6.86 -14.33
C ALA A 105 -10.49 8.01 -14.94
N LEU A 106 -11.72 8.26 -14.47
CA LEU A 106 -12.54 9.38 -14.94
C LEU A 106 -11.88 10.74 -14.63
N THR A 107 -11.25 10.87 -13.45
CA THR A 107 -10.48 12.06 -13.11
C THR A 107 -9.30 12.24 -14.05
N CYS A 108 -8.59 11.15 -14.39
CA CYS A 108 -7.50 11.15 -15.37
C CYS A 108 -7.94 11.61 -16.75
N VAL A 109 -9.01 10.99 -17.28
CA VAL A 109 -9.59 11.40 -18.57
C VAL A 109 -10.01 12.87 -18.56
N GLY A 110 -10.58 13.37 -17.45
CA GLY A 110 -10.91 14.78 -17.30
C GLY A 110 -9.69 15.69 -17.34
N VAL A 111 -8.59 15.31 -16.70
CA VAL A 111 -7.32 16.05 -16.75
C VAL A 111 -6.74 16.11 -18.17
N ILE A 112 -6.78 14.99 -18.91
CA ILE A 112 -6.31 14.94 -20.30
C ILE A 112 -7.20 15.81 -21.20
N THR A 113 -8.51 15.57 -21.19
CA THR A 113 -9.44 16.13 -22.18
C THR A 113 -9.85 17.58 -21.89
N LEU A 114 -9.96 17.98 -20.63
CA LEU A 114 -10.42 19.32 -20.25
C LEU A 114 -9.26 20.29 -19.98
N LEU A 115 -8.12 19.78 -19.52
CA LEU A 115 -6.98 20.61 -19.09
C LEU A 115 -5.78 20.49 -20.03
N GLY A 116 -5.83 19.58 -21.01
CA GLY A 116 -4.82 19.45 -22.07
C GLY A 116 -3.47 18.94 -21.57
N VAL A 117 -3.45 18.22 -20.44
CA VAL A 117 -2.22 17.58 -19.94
C VAL A 117 -1.92 16.36 -20.81
N PRO A 118 -0.66 16.12 -21.21
CA PRO A 118 -0.27 14.93 -21.96
C PRO A 118 -0.79 13.64 -21.30
N ASP A 119 -1.26 12.72 -22.13
CA ASP A 119 -1.80 11.41 -21.75
C ASP A 119 -0.73 10.58 -21.03
N ASP A 120 0.50 10.57 -21.54
CA ASP A 120 1.61 9.81 -20.97
C ASP A 120 1.92 10.16 -19.51
N ILE A 121 2.07 11.45 -19.21
CA ILE A 121 2.23 11.96 -17.85
C ILE A 121 0.98 11.68 -17.02
N SER A 122 -0.22 11.92 -17.56
CA SER A 122 -1.49 11.81 -16.82
C SER A 122 -1.79 10.38 -16.39
N VAL A 123 -1.53 9.39 -17.25
CA VAL A 123 -1.70 7.97 -16.92
C VAL A 123 -0.73 7.56 -15.81
N GLY A 124 0.51 8.05 -15.89
CA GLY A 124 1.50 7.92 -14.82
C GLY A 124 1.04 8.53 -13.50
N MET A 125 0.50 9.75 -13.54
CA MET A 125 -0.05 10.45 -12.37
C MET A 125 -1.21 9.68 -11.74
N MET A 126 -2.09 9.09 -12.54
CA MET A 126 -3.16 8.23 -12.02
C MET A 126 -2.58 7.02 -11.27
N ALA A 127 -1.59 6.34 -11.85
CA ALA A 127 -0.92 5.22 -11.19
C ALA A 127 -0.24 5.64 -9.88
N GLY A 128 0.39 6.83 -9.85
CA GLY A 128 1.00 7.40 -8.65
C GLY A 128 -0.02 7.77 -7.58
N ALA A 129 -1.08 8.50 -7.96
CA ALA A 129 -2.16 8.93 -7.05
C ALA A 129 -2.89 7.75 -6.41
N LEU A 130 -3.05 6.66 -7.15
CA LEU A 130 -3.61 5.38 -6.70
C LEU A 130 -2.54 4.41 -6.18
N THR A 131 -1.31 4.88 -5.95
CA THR A 131 -0.14 4.16 -5.41
C THR A 131 0.16 2.77 -6.01
N SER A 132 -0.17 2.57 -7.29
CA SER A 132 -0.11 1.25 -7.94
C SER A 132 1.11 1.09 -8.84
N THR A 133 2.12 0.35 -8.37
CA THR A 133 3.31 0.01 -9.19
C THR A 133 2.98 -0.85 -10.41
N PRO A 134 2.09 -1.87 -10.35
CA PRO A 134 1.63 -2.57 -11.56
C PRO A 134 0.90 -1.63 -12.53
N GLY A 135 0.18 -0.63 -12.00
CA GLY A 135 -0.42 0.42 -12.82
C GLY A 135 0.61 1.28 -13.57
N LEU A 136 1.76 1.59 -12.94
CA LEU A 136 2.86 2.29 -13.60
C LEU A 136 3.47 1.44 -14.73
N ALA A 137 3.70 0.14 -14.49
CA ALA A 137 4.18 -0.74 -15.55
C ALA A 137 3.24 -0.75 -16.76
N ALA A 138 1.93 -0.86 -16.52
CA ALA A 138 0.92 -0.77 -17.58
C ALA A 138 0.91 0.62 -18.27
N ALA A 139 1.11 1.70 -17.52
CA ALA A 139 1.21 3.04 -18.09
C ALA A 139 2.42 3.18 -19.02
N LEU A 140 3.59 2.68 -18.61
CA LEU A 140 4.81 2.67 -19.42
C LEU A 140 4.62 1.83 -20.70
N ASP A 141 4.04 0.64 -20.58
CA ASP A 141 3.78 -0.24 -21.71
C ASP A 141 2.76 0.35 -22.69
N ALA A 142 1.71 1.02 -22.18
CA ALA A 142 0.68 1.65 -23.01
C ALA A 142 1.17 2.87 -23.77
N THR A 143 1.90 3.74 -23.09
CA THR A 143 2.30 5.07 -23.60
C THR A 143 3.63 5.03 -24.33
N GLY A 144 4.50 4.05 -24.04
CA GLY A 144 5.86 3.97 -24.58
C GLY A 144 6.77 5.14 -24.14
N SER A 145 6.38 5.90 -23.09
CA SER A 145 7.02 7.14 -22.68
C SER A 145 7.48 7.08 -21.22
N GLU A 146 8.74 7.47 -20.97
CA GLU A 146 9.28 7.60 -19.61
C GLU A 146 8.59 8.71 -18.80
N ALA A 147 7.82 9.58 -19.46
CA ALA A 147 7.04 10.62 -18.81
C ALA A 147 5.96 10.05 -17.87
N ALA A 148 5.53 8.80 -18.07
CA ALA A 148 4.66 8.10 -17.12
C ALA A 148 5.33 7.88 -15.75
N SER A 149 6.64 7.58 -15.72
CA SER A 149 7.40 7.48 -14.46
C SER A 149 7.51 8.82 -13.75
N VAL A 150 7.68 9.89 -14.53
CA VAL A 150 7.64 11.28 -14.02
C VAL A 150 6.29 11.58 -13.40
N GLY A 151 5.18 11.34 -14.12
CA GLY A 151 3.83 11.53 -13.62
C GLY A 151 3.54 10.75 -12.33
N TYR A 152 3.99 9.49 -12.27
CA TYR A 152 3.89 8.66 -11.07
C TYR A 152 4.60 9.31 -9.89
N GLY A 153 5.83 9.78 -10.07
CA GLY A 153 6.60 10.47 -9.03
C GLY A 153 5.91 11.72 -8.48
N ILE A 154 5.26 12.52 -9.33
CA ILE A 154 4.52 13.73 -8.93
C ILE A 154 3.34 13.37 -8.03
N ALA A 155 2.56 12.37 -8.42
CA ALA A 155 1.28 12.07 -7.79
C ALA A 155 1.40 11.12 -6.58
N TYR A 156 2.47 10.32 -6.52
CA TYR A 156 2.69 9.33 -5.47
C TYR A 156 2.69 9.89 -4.04
N PRO A 157 3.35 11.04 -3.74
CA PRO A 157 3.30 11.64 -2.41
C PRO A 157 1.87 12.00 -1.99
N PHE A 158 1.02 12.46 -2.92
CA PHE A 158 -0.39 12.74 -2.64
C PHE A 158 -1.15 11.46 -2.35
N GLY A 159 -0.95 10.41 -3.14
CA GLY A 159 -1.56 9.10 -2.91
C GLY A 159 -1.22 8.52 -1.53
N VAL A 160 0.04 8.62 -1.11
CA VAL A 160 0.44 8.12 0.22
C VAL A 160 -0.05 9.03 1.34
N VAL A 161 0.33 10.31 1.32
CA VAL A 161 0.04 11.24 2.43
C VAL A 161 -1.45 11.53 2.52
N GLY A 162 -2.13 11.70 1.39
CA GLY A 162 -3.56 11.98 1.34
C GLY A 162 -4.39 10.89 2.00
N VAL A 163 -4.11 9.62 1.69
CA VAL A 163 -4.85 8.50 2.28
C VAL A 163 -4.46 8.28 3.76
N VAL A 164 -3.19 8.47 4.12
CA VAL A 164 -2.72 8.44 5.53
C VAL A 164 -3.43 9.49 6.39
N LEU A 165 -3.57 10.71 5.89
CA LEU A 165 -4.30 11.77 6.58
C LEU A 165 -5.80 11.45 6.62
N PHE A 166 -6.36 10.93 5.54
CA PHE A 166 -7.78 10.60 5.45
C PHE A 166 -8.23 9.60 6.52
N VAL A 167 -7.49 8.50 6.70
CA VAL A 167 -7.83 7.48 7.72
C VAL A 167 -7.74 8.00 9.16
N GLN A 168 -6.95 9.05 9.40
CA GLN A 168 -6.85 9.72 10.70
C GLN A 168 -7.94 10.79 10.89
N LEU A 169 -8.25 11.53 9.82
CA LEU A 169 -9.16 12.67 9.85
C LEU A 169 -10.61 12.23 9.94
N ILE A 170 -11.03 11.22 9.17
CA ILE A 170 -12.43 10.80 9.11
C ILE A 170 -12.99 10.42 10.50
N PRO A 171 -12.35 9.55 11.31
CA PRO A 171 -12.87 9.23 12.65
C PRO A 171 -12.99 10.47 13.56
N LYS A 172 -12.07 11.41 13.46
CA LYS A 172 -12.09 12.67 14.24
C LYS A 172 -13.20 13.61 13.77
N LEU A 173 -13.38 13.76 12.46
CA LEU A 173 -14.45 14.57 11.86
C LEU A 173 -15.83 14.03 12.23
N LEU A 174 -15.97 12.70 12.26
CA LEU A 174 -17.19 12.03 12.68
C LEU A 174 -17.38 11.99 14.21
N LYS A 175 -16.36 12.35 14.98
CA LYS A 175 -16.32 12.20 16.45
C LYS A 175 -16.67 10.76 16.89
N THR A 176 -16.14 9.78 16.17
CA THR A 176 -16.45 8.37 16.38
C THR A 176 -15.89 7.89 17.72
N ASP A 177 -16.71 7.15 18.48
CA ASP A 177 -16.23 6.35 19.60
C ASP A 177 -15.47 5.12 19.05
N MET A 178 -14.14 5.22 19.07
CA MET A 178 -13.26 4.20 18.51
C MET A 178 -13.32 2.88 19.28
N ALA A 179 -13.57 2.91 20.60
CA ALA A 179 -13.68 1.70 21.41
C ALA A 179 -14.98 0.96 21.08
N ALA A 180 -16.09 1.69 20.97
CA ALA A 180 -17.37 1.12 20.57
C ALA A 180 -17.33 0.57 19.13
N GLU A 181 -16.68 1.29 18.20
CA GLU A 181 -16.55 0.84 16.81
C GLU A 181 -15.67 -0.41 16.70
N ARG A 182 -14.55 -0.47 17.44
CA ARG A 182 -13.70 -1.67 17.52
C ARG A 182 -14.47 -2.86 18.05
N ALA A 183 -15.19 -2.70 19.17
CA ALA A 183 -15.98 -3.78 19.76
C ALA A 183 -17.04 -4.31 18.79
N LYS A 184 -17.72 -3.42 18.05
CA LYS A 184 -18.68 -3.82 17.00
C LYS A 184 -18.02 -4.56 15.85
N PHE A 185 -16.86 -4.07 15.40
CA PHE A 185 -16.12 -4.66 14.29
C PHE A 185 -15.58 -6.05 14.65
N GLU A 186 -15.05 -6.21 15.85
CA GLU A 186 -14.60 -7.49 16.39
C GLU A 186 -15.78 -8.43 16.59
N ALA A 187 -16.90 -7.99 17.15
CA ALA A 187 -18.09 -8.83 17.32
C ALA A 187 -18.66 -9.33 15.98
N ALA A 188 -18.72 -8.46 14.96
CA ALA A 188 -19.11 -8.85 13.60
C ALA A 188 -18.09 -9.82 12.97
N SER A 189 -16.83 -9.71 13.36
CA SER A 189 -15.75 -10.59 12.92
C SER A 189 -15.66 -11.89 13.74
N ASN A 190 -16.21 -11.96 14.96
CA ASN A 190 -16.05 -13.04 15.94
C ASN A 190 -17.26 -13.98 16.08
N VAL A 191 -18.07 -14.16 15.03
CA VAL A 191 -18.94 -15.34 14.95
C VAL A 191 -18.05 -16.56 14.71
N GLY A 192 -17.52 -17.08 15.82
CA GLY A 192 -16.60 -18.21 15.95
C GLY A 192 -15.16 -17.83 15.63
N GLU A 193 -14.36 -17.44 16.62
CA GLU A 193 -13.07 -18.12 16.68
C GLU A 193 -13.44 -19.61 16.70
N GLU A 194 -13.29 -20.30 15.57
CA GLU A 194 -12.83 -21.66 15.72
C GLU A 194 -11.44 -21.50 16.35
N GLU A 195 -11.40 -21.41 17.69
CA GLU A 195 -10.48 -22.25 18.43
C GLU A 195 -10.56 -23.56 17.67
N PHE A 196 -9.59 -23.81 16.79
CA PHE A 196 -9.49 -25.04 16.02
C PHE A 196 -9.91 -26.13 16.98
N LYS A 197 -11.10 -26.71 16.74
CA LYS A 197 -11.66 -27.74 17.62
C LYS A 197 -10.49 -28.63 17.96
N LYS A 198 -10.13 -28.73 19.25
CA LYS A 198 -9.04 -29.57 19.77
C LYS A 198 -9.19 -30.98 19.21
N THR A 199 -8.77 -31.15 17.97
CA THR A 199 -8.57 -32.42 17.31
C THR A 199 -7.29 -32.87 17.97
N LYS A 200 -7.36 -34.00 18.69
CA LYS A 200 -6.28 -34.67 19.45
C LYS A 200 -4.95 -33.99 19.22
N LYS A 201 -4.31 -33.41 20.26
CA LYS A 201 -2.93 -32.88 20.26
C LYS A 201 -2.07 -33.59 19.19
N GLU A 202 -2.10 -33.10 17.97
CA GLU A 202 -1.17 -33.51 16.94
C GLU A 202 0.05 -32.69 17.29
N GLU A 203 1.14 -33.35 17.69
CA GLU A 203 2.42 -32.70 17.81
C GLU A 203 2.79 -32.15 16.43
N LEU A 204 2.49 -30.87 16.22
CA LEU A 204 2.88 -30.16 15.01
C LEU A 204 4.41 -30.02 15.04
N PHE A 205 5.03 -30.29 13.91
CA PHE A 205 6.42 -29.99 13.68
C PHE A 205 6.58 -28.48 13.45
N TYR A 206 7.36 -27.83 14.30
CA TYR A 206 7.76 -26.43 14.16
C TYR A 206 9.17 -26.41 13.61
N ALA A 207 9.35 -25.84 12.41
CA ALA A 207 10.67 -25.73 11.78
C ALA A 207 11.56 -24.71 12.52
N ASP A 208 10.95 -23.69 13.12
CA ASP A 208 11.58 -22.71 13.99
C ASP A 208 10.57 -22.16 15.00
N SER A 209 11.06 -21.51 16.06
CA SER A 209 10.21 -21.03 17.16
C SER A 209 9.48 -19.73 16.88
N MET A 210 9.99 -18.89 15.96
CA MET A 210 9.43 -17.56 15.67
C MET A 210 8.49 -17.56 14.45
N GLY A 211 8.58 -18.59 13.60
CA GLY A 211 7.85 -18.71 12.34
C GLY A 211 8.57 -18.07 11.15
N PHE A 212 9.89 -17.93 11.16
CA PHE A 212 10.65 -17.46 9.99
C PHE A 212 10.60 -18.44 8.82
N PHE A 213 10.51 -19.75 9.08
CA PHE A 213 10.30 -20.75 8.04
C PHE A 213 8.98 -20.52 7.28
N PRO A 214 7.80 -20.49 7.93
CA PRO A 214 6.55 -20.23 7.22
C PRO A 214 6.48 -18.83 6.61
N PHE A 215 7.08 -17.83 7.24
CA PHE A 215 7.20 -16.50 6.65
C PHE A 215 7.99 -16.52 5.33
N SER A 216 9.15 -17.19 5.30
CA SER A 216 9.97 -17.35 4.10
C SER A 216 9.25 -18.19 3.03
N LEU A 217 8.52 -19.23 3.44
CA LEU A 217 7.69 -20.03 2.54
C LEU A 217 6.61 -19.17 1.87
N ALA A 218 5.96 -18.29 2.62
CA ALA A 218 4.96 -17.35 2.08
C ALA A 218 5.58 -16.40 1.06
N ILE A 219 6.78 -15.88 1.32
CA ILE A 219 7.51 -15.01 0.39
C ILE A 219 7.82 -15.77 -0.91
N ILE A 220 8.38 -16.98 -0.82
CA ILE A 220 8.71 -17.80 -2.00
C ILE A 220 7.45 -18.08 -2.82
N LEU A 221 6.39 -18.59 -2.19
CA LEU A 221 5.11 -18.84 -2.86
C LEU A 221 4.52 -17.56 -3.46
N GLY A 222 4.65 -16.45 -2.74
CA GLY A 222 4.21 -15.14 -3.18
C GLY A 222 4.93 -14.63 -4.41
N ILE A 223 6.25 -14.78 -4.48
CA ILE A 223 7.04 -14.42 -5.65
C ILE A 223 6.67 -15.32 -6.84
N VAL A 224 6.46 -16.62 -6.62
CA VAL A 224 5.97 -17.53 -7.66
C VAL A 224 4.62 -17.04 -8.20
N LEU A 225 3.67 -16.69 -7.33
CA LEU A 225 2.38 -16.12 -7.73
C LEU A 225 2.53 -14.78 -8.45
N ALA A 226 3.47 -13.94 -8.03
CA ALA A 226 3.75 -12.65 -8.64
C ALA A 226 4.29 -12.78 -10.08
N LYS A 227 4.99 -13.87 -10.39
CA LYS A 227 5.50 -14.15 -11.74
C LYS A 227 4.45 -14.73 -12.69
N ILE A 228 3.27 -15.11 -12.19
CA ILE A 228 2.15 -15.52 -13.04
C ILE A 228 1.63 -14.28 -13.77
N GLN A 229 1.88 -14.23 -15.07
CA GLN A 229 1.43 -13.19 -15.97
C GLN A 229 0.13 -13.63 -16.65
N ILE A 230 -0.93 -12.86 -16.45
CA ILE A 230 -2.24 -13.09 -17.04
C ILE A 230 -2.43 -12.09 -18.17
N PRO A 231 -2.47 -12.53 -19.44
CA PRO A 231 -2.75 -11.62 -20.54
C PRO A 231 -4.18 -11.09 -20.42
N LEU A 232 -4.31 -9.79 -20.58
CA LEU A 232 -5.58 -9.08 -20.56
C LEU A 232 -5.94 -8.59 -21.97
N PRO A 233 -7.22 -8.25 -22.23
CA PRO A 233 -7.63 -7.65 -23.49
C PRO A 233 -6.82 -6.39 -23.81
N GLY A 234 -6.48 -6.20 -25.09
CA GLY A 234 -5.72 -5.01 -25.54
C GLY A 234 -4.20 -5.11 -25.38
N GLY A 235 -3.66 -6.30 -25.14
CA GLY A 235 -2.20 -6.52 -25.05
C GLY A 235 -1.59 -6.25 -23.67
N ALA A 236 -2.39 -5.79 -22.71
CA ALA A 236 -1.95 -5.63 -21.32
C ALA A 236 -1.59 -6.97 -20.69
N VAL A 237 -0.67 -6.94 -19.73
CA VAL A 237 -0.32 -8.09 -18.90
C VAL A 237 -0.55 -7.73 -17.45
N PHE A 238 -1.42 -8.49 -16.77
CA PHE A 238 -1.59 -8.38 -15.34
C PHE A 238 -0.66 -9.32 -14.61
N SER A 239 -0.04 -8.82 -13.55
CA SER A 239 0.59 -9.64 -12.53
C SER A 239 0.22 -9.11 -11.15
N LEU A 240 0.21 -9.98 -10.15
CA LEU A 240 -0.03 -9.58 -8.77
C LEU A 240 1.10 -8.70 -8.21
N GLY A 241 2.27 -8.70 -8.87
CA GLY A 241 3.46 -7.99 -8.44
C GLY A 241 4.02 -8.50 -7.11
N THR A 242 5.17 -7.92 -6.71
CA THR A 242 5.86 -8.23 -5.45
C THR A 242 5.07 -7.84 -4.20
N SER A 243 3.97 -7.10 -4.36
CA SER A 243 3.00 -6.82 -3.30
C SER A 243 1.86 -7.84 -3.20
N GLY A 244 1.22 -8.20 -4.31
CA GLY A 244 -0.05 -8.93 -4.29
C GLY A 244 0.15 -10.43 -4.08
N GLY A 245 1.18 -11.01 -4.69
CA GLY A 245 1.49 -12.44 -4.55
C GLY A 245 1.82 -12.81 -3.11
N PRO A 246 2.79 -12.13 -2.47
CA PRO A 246 3.16 -12.38 -1.08
C PRO A 246 2.05 -12.08 -0.07
N LEU A 247 1.18 -11.10 -0.35
CA LEU A 247 -0.05 -10.86 0.42
C LEU A 247 -0.98 -12.09 0.36
N ILE A 248 -1.29 -12.59 -0.85
CA ILE A 248 -2.18 -13.75 -1.03
C ILE A 248 -1.58 -15.01 -0.40
N ALA A 249 -0.29 -15.26 -0.59
CA ALA A 249 0.39 -16.39 0.03
C ALA A 249 0.32 -16.31 1.57
N GLY A 250 0.55 -15.12 2.14
CA GLY A 250 0.39 -14.88 3.58
C GLY A 250 -1.04 -15.10 4.06
N LEU A 251 -2.05 -14.64 3.31
CA LEU A 251 -3.47 -14.85 3.65
C LEU A 251 -3.83 -16.34 3.69
N ILE A 252 -3.38 -17.10 2.70
CA ILE A 252 -3.65 -18.54 2.59
C ILE A 252 -2.97 -19.29 3.74
N LEU A 253 -1.68 -19.06 3.97
CA LEU A 253 -0.95 -19.75 5.04
C LEU A 253 -1.43 -19.33 6.43
N GLY A 254 -1.72 -18.04 6.63
CA GLY A 254 -2.31 -17.53 7.87
C GLY A 254 -3.70 -18.10 8.15
N HIS A 255 -4.51 -18.32 7.11
CA HIS A 255 -5.83 -18.96 7.26
C HIS A 255 -5.74 -20.42 7.68
N PHE A 256 -4.89 -21.22 7.02
CA PHE A 256 -4.79 -22.65 7.30
C PHE A 256 -4.03 -22.96 8.59
N GLY A 257 -2.96 -22.22 8.89
CA GLY A 257 -2.15 -22.38 10.10
C GLY A 257 -1.34 -23.69 10.20
N LYS A 258 -1.64 -24.72 9.40
CA LYS A 258 -0.84 -25.95 9.27
C LYS A 258 -0.94 -26.56 7.87
N ILE A 259 0.12 -27.26 7.45
CA ILE A 259 0.15 -28.10 6.24
C ILE A 259 0.48 -29.53 6.69
N GLY A 260 -0.54 -30.39 6.80
CA GLY A 260 -0.37 -31.71 7.42
C GLY A 260 0.10 -31.59 8.86
N LYS A 261 1.28 -32.16 9.18
CA LYS A 261 1.91 -32.05 10.51
C LYS A 261 2.81 -30.81 10.68
N LEU A 262 3.09 -30.07 9.61
CA LEU A 262 3.95 -28.89 9.64
C LEU A 262 3.15 -27.67 10.10
N SER A 263 3.61 -27.00 11.15
CA SER A 263 3.06 -25.69 11.55
C SER A 263 3.46 -24.63 10.52
N VAL A 264 2.50 -23.84 10.06
CA VAL A 264 2.78 -22.64 9.25
C VAL A 264 2.36 -21.36 9.96
N LYS A 265 2.35 -21.39 11.30
CA LYS A 265 2.07 -20.22 12.13
C LYS A 265 3.32 -19.38 12.31
N VAL A 266 3.11 -18.08 12.36
CA VAL A 266 4.12 -17.09 12.75
C VAL A 266 3.64 -16.40 14.01
N GLU A 267 4.54 -16.16 14.94
CA GLU A 267 4.21 -15.42 16.17
C GLU A 267 3.71 -14.01 15.83
N LYS A 268 2.61 -13.58 16.47
CA LYS A 268 1.96 -12.31 16.13
C LYS A 268 2.92 -11.12 16.26
N HIS A 269 3.70 -11.09 17.34
CA HIS A 269 4.67 -10.04 17.60
C HIS A 269 5.78 -9.99 16.52
N VAL A 270 6.18 -11.14 15.98
CA VAL A 270 7.16 -11.21 14.88
C VAL A 270 6.56 -10.61 13.60
N LEU A 271 5.29 -10.93 13.30
CA LEU A 271 4.57 -10.35 12.16
C LEU A 271 4.42 -8.83 12.29
N GLU A 272 4.04 -8.33 13.47
CA GLU A 272 3.92 -6.90 13.77
C GLU A 272 5.27 -6.19 13.60
N CYS A 273 6.37 -6.77 14.12
CA CYS A 273 7.71 -6.23 13.96
C CYS A 273 8.14 -6.17 12.49
N LEU A 274 7.97 -7.28 11.75
CA LEU A 274 8.32 -7.35 10.32
C LEU A 274 7.44 -6.42 9.48
N ARG A 275 6.19 -6.18 9.88
CA ARG A 275 5.30 -5.22 9.25
C ARG A 275 5.83 -3.80 9.39
N GLU A 276 6.09 -3.33 10.61
CA GLU A 276 6.56 -1.94 10.82
C GLU A 276 7.95 -1.73 10.20
N PHE A 277 8.85 -2.69 10.35
CA PHE A 277 10.18 -2.63 9.74
C PHE A 277 10.10 -2.63 8.20
N GLY A 278 9.28 -3.52 7.64
CA GLY A 278 9.06 -3.59 6.20
C GLY A 278 8.47 -2.30 5.64
N LEU A 279 7.46 -1.72 6.32
CA LEU A 279 6.85 -0.46 5.93
C LEU A 279 7.87 0.67 5.91
N ALA A 280 8.75 0.75 6.92
CA ALA A 280 9.79 1.76 6.97
C ALA A 280 10.76 1.65 5.78
N LEU A 281 11.30 0.45 5.50
CA LEU A 281 12.22 0.24 4.37
C LEU A 281 11.55 0.53 3.01
N PHE A 282 10.29 0.13 2.86
CA PHE A 282 9.50 0.44 1.67
C PHE A 282 9.38 1.95 1.44
N LEU A 283 9.00 2.70 2.49
CA LEU A 283 8.84 4.15 2.41
C LEU A 283 10.16 4.89 2.17
N ILE A 284 11.28 4.38 2.69
CA ILE A 284 12.62 4.91 2.42
C ILE A 284 12.93 4.82 0.93
N GLY A 285 12.86 3.61 0.36
CA GLY A 285 13.20 3.41 -1.04
C GLY A 285 12.22 4.09 -2.00
N ALA A 286 10.91 3.99 -1.72
CA ALA A 286 9.89 4.66 -2.53
C ALA A 286 10.00 6.18 -2.48
N GLY A 287 10.28 6.76 -1.31
CA GLY A 287 10.43 8.20 -1.14
C GLY A 287 11.69 8.74 -1.82
N VAL A 288 12.83 8.06 -1.67
CA VAL A 288 14.07 8.47 -2.36
C VAL A 288 13.89 8.45 -3.87
N GLN A 289 13.28 7.38 -4.41
CA GLN A 289 13.00 7.31 -5.85
C GLN A 289 12.04 8.42 -6.31
N ALA A 290 10.97 8.69 -5.56
CA ALA A 290 10.01 9.75 -5.89
C ALA A 290 10.59 11.16 -5.76
N GLY A 291 11.61 11.35 -4.90
CA GLY A 291 12.33 12.61 -4.74
C GLY A 291 13.30 12.91 -5.88
N ALA A 292 13.83 11.89 -6.55
CA ALA A 292 14.72 12.05 -7.68
C ALA A 292 13.98 12.74 -8.85
N GLY A 293 14.50 13.86 -9.33
CA GLY A 293 13.88 14.63 -10.42
C GLY A 293 12.66 15.46 -10.01
N PHE A 294 12.21 15.40 -8.76
CA PHE A 294 10.97 16.05 -8.31
C PHE A 294 10.96 17.56 -8.57
N VAL A 295 12.08 18.25 -8.32
CA VAL A 295 12.17 19.71 -8.47
C VAL A 295 12.34 20.11 -9.93
N GLU A 296 13.05 19.31 -10.71
CA GLU A 296 13.19 19.48 -12.16
C GLU A 296 11.81 19.42 -12.82
N ILE A 297 11.03 18.39 -12.49
CA ILE A 297 9.65 18.22 -12.96
C ILE A 297 8.77 19.40 -12.54
N LEU A 298 8.88 19.87 -11.29
CA LEU A 298 8.11 21.01 -10.80
C LEU A 298 8.47 22.31 -11.56
N LYS A 299 9.74 22.49 -11.92
CA LYS A 299 10.20 23.65 -12.71
C LYS A 299 9.75 23.58 -14.17
N GLU A 300 9.77 22.40 -14.78
CA GLU A 300 9.40 22.21 -16.18
C GLU A 300 7.89 22.22 -16.39
N GLN A 301 7.14 21.52 -15.53
CA GLN A 301 5.72 21.24 -15.72
C GLN A 301 4.78 22.05 -14.81
N GLY A 302 5.35 22.80 -13.87
CA GLY A 302 4.64 23.75 -13.02
C GLY A 302 3.83 23.13 -11.89
N LEU A 303 3.29 24.00 -11.03
CA LEU A 303 2.53 23.62 -9.82
C LEU A 303 1.17 22.97 -10.14
N LEU A 304 0.66 23.10 -11.38
CA LEU A 304 -0.65 22.57 -11.74
C LEU A 304 -0.71 21.05 -11.73
N LEU A 305 0.37 20.35 -12.10
CA LEU A 305 0.41 18.89 -12.02
C LEU A 305 0.27 18.39 -10.57
N PHE A 306 0.77 19.13 -9.59
CA PHE A 306 0.57 18.80 -8.17
C PHE A 306 -0.90 18.89 -7.77
N VAL A 307 -1.62 19.89 -8.29
CA VAL A 307 -3.06 20.03 -8.07
C VAL A 307 -3.81 18.85 -8.70
N TYR A 308 -3.45 18.46 -9.92
CA TYR A 308 -4.10 17.33 -10.59
C TYR A 308 -3.79 15.99 -9.90
N GLY A 309 -2.56 15.78 -9.45
CA GLY A 309 -2.20 14.61 -8.62
C GLY A 309 -3.01 14.56 -7.33
N ALA A 310 -3.17 15.70 -6.65
CA ALA A 310 -4.03 15.79 -5.47
C ALA A 310 -5.51 15.50 -5.79
N LEU A 311 -6.04 16.00 -6.91
CA LEU A 311 -7.41 15.70 -7.34
C LEU A 311 -7.60 14.21 -7.66
N MET A 312 -6.64 13.62 -8.37
CA MET A 312 -6.60 12.18 -8.68
C MET A 312 -6.49 11.30 -7.44
N THR A 313 -6.03 11.82 -6.30
CA THR A 313 -6.10 11.12 -5.02
C THR A 313 -7.42 11.38 -4.29
N LEU A 314 -7.81 12.65 -4.16
CA LEU A 314 -8.94 13.05 -3.31
C LEU A 314 -10.29 12.60 -3.86
N ILE A 315 -10.51 12.71 -5.18
CA ILE A 315 -11.79 12.37 -5.81
C ILE A 315 -12.12 10.88 -5.64
N PRO A 316 -11.28 9.92 -6.07
CA PRO A 316 -11.60 8.50 -5.92
C PRO A 316 -11.71 8.08 -4.46
N MET A 317 -10.88 8.64 -3.57
CA MET A 317 -10.94 8.37 -2.14
C MET A 317 -12.25 8.84 -1.50
N LEU A 318 -12.67 10.08 -1.78
CA LEU A 318 -13.92 10.65 -1.25
C LEU A 318 -15.15 9.94 -1.81
N LEU A 319 -15.18 9.67 -3.12
CA LEU A 319 -16.28 8.94 -3.75
C LEU A 319 -16.37 7.52 -3.23
N GLY A 320 -15.24 6.81 -3.11
CA GLY A 320 -15.18 5.49 -2.50
C GLY A 320 -15.72 5.50 -1.07
N TYR A 321 -15.35 6.50 -0.28
CA TYR A 321 -15.80 6.62 1.11
C TYR A 321 -17.30 6.88 1.20
N VAL A 322 -17.83 7.81 0.40
CA VAL A 322 -19.26 8.11 0.35
C VAL A 322 -20.03 6.87 -0.11
N PHE A 323 -19.53 6.15 -1.11
CA PHE A 323 -20.16 4.92 -1.60
C PHE A 323 -20.16 3.82 -0.53
N ALA A 324 -19.03 3.56 0.12
CA ALA A 324 -18.91 2.57 1.20
C ALA A 324 -19.84 2.87 2.37
N SER A 325 -19.86 4.13 2.82
CA SER A 325 -20.58 4.54 4.03
C SER A 325 -22.08 4.76 3.80
N LYS A 326 -22.48 5.33 2.65
CA LYS A 326 -23.88 5.69 2.38
C LYS A 326 -24.64 4.65 1.56
N VAL A 327 -23.98 4.01 0.60
CA VAL A 327 -24.63 3.05 -0.30
C VAL A 327 -24.49 1.64 0.27
N LEU A 328 -23.27 1.21 0.55
CA LEU A 328 -23.00 -0.14 1.07
C LEU A 328 -23.21 -0.27 2.59
N LYS A 329 -23.30 0.87 3.31
CA LYS A 329 -23.53 0.93 4.76
C LYS A 329 -22.54 0.09 5.56
N LEU A 330 -21.28 0.05 5.11
CA LEU A 330 -20.22 -0.65 5.82
C LEU A 330 -19.89 0.07 7.13
N SER A 331 -19.37 -0.67 8.12
CA SER A 331 -18.81 -0.07 9.33
C SER A 331 -17.63 0.84 9.00
N LEU A 332 -17.27 1.74 9.91
CA LEU A 332 -16.20 2.71 9.65
C LEU A 332 -14.86 1.99 9.41
N PHE A 333 -14.56 0.99 10.24
CA PHE A 333 -13.31 0.22 10.14
C PHE A 333 -13.22 -0.56 8.82
N ASN A 334 -14.34 -1.13 8.38
CA ASN A 334 -14.41 -1.82 7.11
C ASN A 334 -14.26 -0.84 5.94
N THR A 335 -14.98 0.28 6.01
CA THR A 335 -14.89 1.37 5.03
C THR A 335 -13.45 1.85 4.86
N LEU A 336 -12.79 2.26 5.95
CA LEU A 336 -11.42 2.78 5.88
C LEU A 336 -10.43 1.72 5.40
N GLY A 337 -10.57 0.47 5.84
CA GLY A 337 -9.74 -0.64 5.35
C GLY A 337 -9.90 -0.87 3.84
N SER A 338 -11.15 -0.83 3.34
CA SER A 338 -11.43 -0.90 1.91
C SER A 338 -10.92 0.30 1.13
N ILE A 339 -10.91 1.51 1.70
CA ILE A 339 -10.27 2.67 1.06
C ILE A 339 -8.77 2.47 0.94
N CYS A 340 -8.09 2.00 1.99
CA CYS A 340 -6.67 1.67 1.89
C CYS A 340 -6.40 0.63 0.78
N GLY A 341 -7.26 -0.40 0.67
CA GLY A 341 -7.11 -1.44 -0.35
C GLY A 341 -7.41 -0.92 -1.76
N GLY A 342 -8.49 -0.15 -1.92
CA GLY A 342 -8.92 0.41 -3.19
C GLY A 342 -7.98 1.46 -3.76
N MET A 343 -7.41 2.29 -2.88
CA MET A 343 -6.33 3.22 -3.23
C MET A 343 -4.95 2.54 -3.29
N THR A 344 -4.87 1.22 -3.07
CA THR A 344 -3.63 0.42 -2.98
C THR A 344 -2.57 0.93 -1.97
N SER A 345 -2.97 1.79 -1.04
CA SER A 345 -2.08 2.51 -0.13
C SER A 345 -1.74 1.69 1.11
N THR A 346 -0.68 0.88 0.98
CA THR A 346 -0.02 0.13 2.05
C THR A 346 0.36 1.00 3.28
N PRO A 347 0.95 2.20 3.13
CA PRO A 347 1.28 3.04 4.28
C PRO A 347 0.06 3.55 5.04
N ALA A 348 -1.04 3.83 4.33
CA ALA A 348 -2.29 4.20 4.96
C ALA A 348 -2.88 3.05 5.79
N LEU A 349 -2.73 1.78 5.35
CA LEU A 349 -3.11 0.63 6.17
C LEU A 349 -2.32 0.58 7.48
N GLY A 350 -1.00 0.78 7.44
CA GLY A 350 -0.17 0.82 8.65
C GLY A 350 -0.65 1.89 9.63
N THR A 351 -0.97 3.08 9.12
CA THR A 351 -1.55 4.17 9.92
C THR A 351 -2.94 3.80 10.45
N LEU A 352 -3.79 3.21 9.62
CA LEU A 352 -5.14 2.81 10.00
C LEU A 352 -5.09 1.82 11.17
N ILE A 353 -4.23 0.80 11.11
CA ILE A 353 -4.06 -0.19 12.19
C ILE A 353 -3.68 0.50 13.51
N ARG A 354 -2.80 1.50 13.46
CA ARG A 354 -2.42 2.29 14.65
C ARG A 354 -3.58 3.13 15.19
N VAL A 355 -4.37 3.75 14.29
CA VAL A 355 -5.54 4.57 14.66
C VAL A 355 -6.68 3.72 15.23
N THR A 356 -6.92 2.54 14.65
CA THR A 356 -7.99 1.64 15.07
C THR A 356 -7.57 0.72 16.22
N GLU A 357 -6.28 0.58 16.49
CA GLU A 357 -5.65 -0.35 17.44
C GLU A 357 -6.13 -1.80 17.25
N THR A 358 -6.40 -2.19 16.00
CA THR A 358 -6.77 -3.55 15.64
C THR A 358 -6.28 -3.87 14.23
N ASP A 359 -5.68 -5.04 14.06
CA ASP A 359 -5.17 -5.49 12.77
C ASP A 359 -6.28 -6.03 11.85
N ASP A 360 -7.48 -6.26 12.38
CA ASP A 360 -8.58 -6.87 11.63
C ASP A 360 -9.01 -6.05 10.40
N VAL A 361 -8.73 -4.74 10.40
CA VAL A 361 -8.97 -3.84 9.26
C VAL A 361 -8.16 -4.24 8.03
N ALA A 362 -7.06 -4.97 8.21
CA ALA A 362 -6.26 -5.54 7.12
C ALA A 362 -7.07 -6.54 6.27
N SER A 363 -8.12 -7.16 6.82
CA SER A 363 -8.98 -8.07 6.04
C SER A 363 -9.75 -7.35 4.93
N ALA A 364 -10.27 -6.15 5.19
CA ALA A 364 -10.98 -5.33 4.20
C ALA A 364 -10.02 -4.77 3.13
N TYR A 365 -8.81 -4.37 3.56
CA TYR A 365 -7.72 -4.01 2.66
C TYR A 365 -7.39 -5.16 1.71
N ALA A 366 -7.10 -6.33 2.27
CA ALA A 366 -6.72 -7.52 1.52
C ALA A 366 -7.79 -7.98 0.52
N ALA A 367 -9.06 -7.68 0.79
CA ALA A 367 -10.18 -8.03 -0.07
C ALA A 367 -10.34 -7.07 -1.25
N THR A 368 -10.11 -5.78 -1.02
CA THR A 368 -10.31 -4.73 -2.01
C THR A 368 -9.08 -4.56 -2.91
N TYR A 369 -7.89 -4.83 -2.37
CA TYR A 369 -6.59 -4.61 -3.02
C TYR A 369 -6.40 -5.35 -4.35
N PRO A 370 -6.63 -6.67 -4.47
CA PRO A 370 -6.42 -7.38 -5.75
C PRO A 370 -7.37 -6.90 -6.84
N VAL A 371 -8.61 -6.53 -6.48
CA VAL A 371 -9.58 -5.97 -7.42
C VAL A 371 -9.05 -4.64 -7.96
N ALA A 372 -8.66 -3.74 -7.07
CA ALA A 372 -8.09 -2.44 -7.46
C ALA A 372 -6.87 -2.59 -8.39
N LEU A 373 -5.97 -3.54 -8.10
CA LEU A 373 -4.80 -3.80 -8.95
C LEU A 373 -5.17 -4.23 -10.38
N VAL A 374 -6.16 -5.11 -10.55
CA VAL A 374 -6.59 -5.53 -11.90
C VAL A 374 -7.19 -4.35 -12.66
N PHE A 375 -8.08 -3.60 -12.01
CA PHE A 375 -8.78 -2.50 -12.66
C PHE A 375 -7.86 -1.32 -12.97
N VAL A 376 -6.85 -1.03 -12.13
CA VAL A 376 -5.92 0.08 -12.39
C VAL A 376 -5.00 -0.23 -13.56
N VAL A 377 -4.55 -1.48 -13.71
CA VAL A 377 -3.79 -1.94 -14.89
C VAL A 377 -4.62 -1.76 -16.16
N LEU A 378 -5.88 -2.22 -16.13
CA LEU A 378 -6.80 -2.06 -17.26
C LEU A 378 -7.08 -0.58 -17.58
N ALA A 379 -7.27 0.25 -16.55
CA ALA A 379 -7.52 1.68 -16.72
C ALA A 379 -6.30 2.39 -17.33
N CYS A 380 -5.08 2.10 -16.84
CA CYS A 380 -3.86 2.66 -17.42
C CYS A 380 -3.72 2.28 -18.89
N GLN A 381 -3.93 1.00 -19.22
CA GLN A 381 -3.81 0.54 -20.59
C GLN A 381 -4.85 1.18 -21.51
N PHE A 382 -6.10 1.23 -21.06
CA PHE A 382 -7.18 1.78 -21.87
C PHE A 382 -6.96 3.28 -22.12
N ILE A 383 -6.60 4.04 -21.10
CA ILE A 383 -6.35 5.47 -21.24
C ILE A 383 -5.13 5.70 -22.14
N GLY A 384 -3.99 5.04 -21.88
CA GLY A 384 -2.76 5.29 -22.63
C GLY A 384 -2.73 4.76 -24.07
N ILE A 385 -3.65 3.87 -24.47
CA ILE A 385 -3.77 3.41 -25.87
C ILE A 385 -4.79 4.25 -26.65
N PHE A 386 -5.90 4.64 -26.03
CA PHE A 386 -7.08 5.15 -26.75
C PHE A 386 -7.32 6.65 -26.60
N LEU A 387 -6.67 7.33 -25.66
CA LEU A 387 -6.60 8.79 -25.56
C LEU A 387 -5.20 9.24 -25.95
#